data_AF-W9HEF3-F1
#
_entry.id   AF-W9HEF3-F1
#
_cell.length_a   1.000
_cell.length_b   1.000
_cell.length_c   1.000
_cell.angle_alpha   90.00
_cell.angle_beta   90.00
_cell.angle_gamma   90.00
#
_symmetry.space_group_name_H-M   'P 1'
#
loop_
_entity.id
_entity.type
_entity.pdbx_description
1 polymer ?
#
loop_
_entity_poly.entity_id
_entity_poly.type
_entity_poly.pdbx_seq_one_letter_code
_entity_poly.pdbx_strand_id
1 'polypeptide(L)'
;MKYTHFSVKVSTRRRLPLFSAVNIDGAKSDRTVKRTNVWRFDPRIGKEYQIVDGVYGDDGRGFFSRGHMTRREDPNWGDKKTAKQADADTFHATNACPQRQEFNGGIWLELEDYVLDNTDQENIRVTAITGPVFDEDDPVYYDVPIPLGFWKIIVFTNAATRALTAIGYQRSQARVLPTRTRALVFGDFQDTQVSIAGLARETGLDLSRYAALDVFERADPGTRVRLASVRDLYLTP
;
A
#
# COMPACT_ATOMS: atom_id res chain seq x y z
N MET A 1 10.52 7.25 8.90
CA MET A 1 11.77 6.66 8.38
C MET A 1 11.91 7.08 6.93
N LYS A 2 13.09 7.56 6.51
CA LYS A 2 13.33 8.03 5.14
C LYS A 2 14.18 7.01 4.39
N TYR A 3 13.79 6.64 3.19
CA TYR A 3 14.53 5.77 2.27
C TYR A 3 14.75 6.50 0.94
N THR A 4 15.42 5.86 0.00
CA THR A 4 15.54 6.41 -1.36
C THR A 4 14.15 6.47 -2.00
N HIS A 5 13.65 7.67 -2.29
CA HIS A 5 12.38 8.00 -2.96
C HIS A 5 11.08 7.66 -2.22
N PHE A 6 11.15 7.02 -1.05
CA PHE A 6 9.97 6.78 -0.20
C PHE A 6 10.24 7.00 1.28
N SER A 7 9.18 7.05 2.08
CA SER A 7 9.25 7.17 3.53
C SER A 7 8.17 6.33 4.19
N VAL A 8 8.52 5.73 5.33
CA VAL A 8 7.63 4.86 6.11
C VAL A 8 7.43 5.45 7.50
N LYS A 9 6.20 5.46 8.00
CA LYS A 9 5.91 5.67 9.42
C LYS A 9 5.54 4.32 10.03
N VAL A 10 6.22 3.94 11.12
CA VAL A 10 6.05 2.63 11.78
C VAL A 10 5.33 2.82 13.11
N SER A 11 4.41 1.91 13.43
CA SER A 11 3.84 1.78 14.76
C SER A 11 4.73 0.85 15.60
N THR A 12 5.33 1.37 16.66
CA THR A 12 6.12 0.55 17.60
C THR A 12 5.24 -0.45 18.36
N ARG A 13 3.98 -0.08 18.65
CA ARG A 13 2.98 -0.97 19.28
C ARG A 13 2.63 -2.16 18.39
N ARG A 14 2.38 -1.92 17.09
CA ARG A 14 2.00 -2.97 16.13
C ARG A 14 3.20 -3.68 15.52
N ARG A 15 4.39 -3.07 15.59
CA ARG A 15 5.63 -3.52 14.92
C ARG A 15 5.50 -3.58 13.38
N LEU A 16 4.57 -2.79 12.84
CA LEU A 16 4.12 -2.77 11.45
C LEU A 16 4.04 -1.32 10.95
N PRO A 17 4.13 -1.06 9.63
CA PRO A 17 3.95 0.26 9.06
C PRO A 17 2.53 0.80 9.35
N LEU A 18 2.43 2.06 9.78
CA LEU A 18 1.19 2.84 9.73
C LEU A 18 0.88 3.23 8.28
N PHE A 19 1.91 3.67 7.55
CA PHE A 19 1.85 3.91 6.12
C PHE A 19 3.26 3.97 5.52
N SER A 20 3.35 3.78 4.21
CA SER A 20 4.47 4.17 3.36
C SER A 20 4.01 5.16 2.30
N ALA A 21 4.87 6.10 1.93
CA ALA A 21 4.63 7.09 0.88
C ALA A 21 5.82 7.12 -0.08
N VAL A 22 5.59 6.91 -1.37
CA VAL A 22 6.59 6.85 -2.44
C VAL A 22 6.27 7.87 -3.53
N ASN A 23 7.32 8.48 -4.08
CA ASN A 23 7.23 9.24 -5.33
C ASN A 23 7.78 8.39 -6.47
N ILE A 24 7.08 8.41 -7.60
CA ILE A 24 7.39 7.67 -8.82
C ILE A 24 7.67 8.69 -9.92
N ASP A 25 8.80 8.54 -10.61
CA ASP A 25 9.16 9.32 -11.81
C ASP A 25 9.24 8.36 -13.00
N GLY A 26 8.12 8.17 -13.71
CA GLY A 26 8.04 7.20 -14.81
C GLY A 26 9.03 7.47 -15.93
N ALA A 27 9.37 8.74 -16.17
CA ALA A 27 10.36 9.15 -17.16
C ALA A 27 11.79 8.67 -16.86
N LYS A 28 12.05 8.27 -15.61
CA LYS A 28 13.36 7.81 -15.14
C LYS A 28 13.31 6.42 -14.54
N SER A 29 12.20 5.71 -14.72
CA SER A 29 11.97 4.37 -14.20
C SER A 29 13.00 3.38 -14.77
N ASP A 30 13.60 2.56 -13.91
CA ASP A 30 14.49 1.46 -14.25
C ASP A 30 13.85 0.14 -13.79
N ARG A 31 13.07 -0.46 -14.69
CA ARG A 31 12.46 -1.78 -14.48
C ARG A 31 13.47 -2.95 -14.55
N THR A 32 14.74 -2.69 -14.89
CA THR A 32 15.76 -3.73 -15.07
C THR A 32 16.52 -4.06 -13.78
N VAL A 33 16.26 -3.33 -12.68
CA VAL A 33 16.89 -3.57 -11.38
C VAL A 33 16.57 -4.99 -10.90
N LYS A 34 17.62 -5.80 -10.74
CA LYS A 34 17.51 -7.19 -10.29
C LYS A 34 17.07 -7.24 -8.82
N ARG A 35 15.98 -7.99 -8.60
CA ARG A 35 15.42 -8.26 -7.27
C ARG A 35 16.42 -9.00 -6.37
N THR A 36 16.61 -8.51 -5.14
CA THR A 36 17.53 -9.14 -4.18
C THR A 36 16.88 -10.23 -3.32
N ASN A 37 15.61 -10.06 -2.92
CA ASN A 37 14.94 -10.91 -1.92
C ASN A 37 15.61 -10.96 -0.54
N VAL A 38 16.49 -10.00 -0.23
CA VAL A 38 17.22 -9.97 1.06
C VAL A 38 16.51 -9.05 2.04
N TRP A 39 15.61 -9.64 2.82
CA TRP A 39 14.92 -8.96 3.92
C TRP A 39 15.85 -8.64 5.07
N ARG A 40 15.73 -7.43 5.65
CA ARG A 40 16.58 -6.99 6.75
C ARG A 40 15.86 -6.07 7.73
N PHE A 41 16.35 -6.08 8.96
CA PHE A 41 16.00 -5.06 9.95
C PHE A 41 16.56 -3.70 9.54
N ASP A 42 15.81 -2.65 9.84
CA ASP A 42 16.34 -1.29 9.79
C ASP A 42 17.06 -0.97 11.10
N PRO A 43 18.34 -0.56 11.06
CA PRO A 43 19.14 -0.32 12.26
C PRO A 43 18.74 0.93 13.05
N ARG A 44 17.87 1.79 12.50
CA ARG A 44 17.46 3.05 13.14
C ARG A 44 16.44 2.87 14.27
N ILE A 45 15.83 1.69 14.37
CA ILE A 45 14.91 1.33 15.46
C ILE A 45 15.23 -0.08 15.96
N GLY A 46 14.85 -0.38 17.21
CA GLY A 46 15.02 -1.71 17.81
C GLY A 46 14.38 -2.84 17.00
N LYS A 47 14.95 -4.05 17.09
CA LYS A 47 14.43 -5.25 16.40
C LYS A 47 13.06 -5.66 16.96
N GLU A 48 12.81 -5.36 18.22
CA GLU A 48 11.54 -5.58 18.90
C GLU A 48 10.39 -4.77 18.28
N TYR A 49 10.68 -3.68 17.57
CA TYR A 49 9.68 -2.87 16.85
C TYR A 49 9.47 -3.28 15.40
N GLN A 50 10.06 -4.40 14.99
CA GLN A 50 10.06 -4.89 13.62
C GLN A 50 9.78 -6.39 13.59
N ILE A 51 9.28 -6.88 12.46
CA ILE A 51 9.03 -8.30 12.25
C ILE A 51 9.71 -8.68 10.93
N VAL A 52 10.76 -9.49 10.99
CA VAL A 52 11.38 -10.06 9.79
C VAL A 52 10.98 -11.53 9.60
N ASP A 53 10.73 -12.28 10.67
CA ASP A 53 10.37 -13.71 10.67
C ASP A 53 9.24 -14.00 11.68
N GLY A 54 8.82 -15.27 11.79
CA GLY A 54 7.78 -15.73 12.73
C GLY A 54 6.42 -15.86 12.07
N VAL A 55 5.77 -14.74 11.78
CA VAL A 55 4.47 -14.69 11.07
C VAL A 55 4.62 -14.96 9.56
N TYR A 56 5.83 -14.77 9.03
CA TYR A 56 6.12 -14.88 7.61
C TYR A 56 6.67 -16.26 7.25
N GLY A 57 6.29 -16.77 6.08
CA GLY A 57 6.72 -18.10 5.64
C GLY A 57 5.99 -18.59 4.41
N ASP A 58 5.85 -19.91 4.33
CA ASP A 58 5.16 -20.61 3.24
C ASP A 58 3.64 -20.49 3.38
N ASP A 59 3.00 -19.90 2.37
CA ASP A 59 1.56 -19.65 2.33
C ASP A 59 0.74 -20.94 2.47
N GLY A 60 1.22 -22.04 1.86
CA GLY A 60 0.58 -23.36 1.93
C GLY A 60 0.65 -24.01 3.33
N ARG A 61 1.48 -23.47 4.22
CA ARG A 61 1.55 -23.86 5.64
C ARG A 61 0.82 -22.88 6.57
N GLY A 62 0.03 -21.95 6.01
CA GLY A 62 -0.77 -20.97 6.77
C GLY A 62 0.00 -19.70 7.14
N PHE A 63 1.26 -19.55 6.74
CA PHE A 63 2.05 -18.35 7.01
C PHE A 63 1.73 -17.21 6.03
N PHE A 64 2.13 -15.99 6.39
CA PHE A 64 1.93 -14.82 5.55
C PHE A 64 3.14 -14.54 4.66
N SER A 65 2.91 -13.88 3.53
CA SER A 65 3.97 -13.24 2.77
C SER A 65 4.34 -11.88 3.35
N ARG A 66 5.57 -11.45 3.10
CA ARG A 66 6.02 -10.08 3.39
C ARG A 66 5.47 -9.15 2.30
N GLY A 67 4.25 -8.68 2.53
CA GLY A 67 3.55 -7.74 1.68
C GLY A 67 4.25 -6.39 1.69
N HIS A 68 4.74 -5.94 0.53
CA HIS A 68 5.41 -4.65 0.42
C HIS A 68 4.37 -3.54 0.55
N MET A 69 4.65 -2.53 1.38
CA MET A 69 3.86 -1.30 1.38
C MET A 69 4.24 -0.46 0.17
N THR A 70 5.44 0.13 0.15
CA THR A 70 6.01 0.60 -1.12
C THR A 70 6.42 -0.60 -1.96
N ARG A 71 5.77 -0.80 -3.10
CA ARG A 71 6.13 -1.85 -4.06
C ARG A 71 7.58 -1.66 -4.50
N ARG A 72 8.25 -2.78 -4.74
CA ARG A 72 9.68 -2.85 -5.08
C ARG A 72 10.10 -1.93 -6.24
N GLU A 73 9.25 -1.79 -7.25
CA GLU A 73 9.58 -1.11 -8.51
C GLU A 73 9.28 0.39 -8.47
N ASP A 74 8.31 0.82 -7.68
CA ASP A 74 7.88 2.22 -7.57
C ASP A 74 9.04 3.22 -7.33
N PRO A 75 10.02 2.94 -6.44
CA PRO A 75 11.09 3.88 -6.19
C PRO A 75 12.30 3.63 -7.12
N ASN A 76 12.24 2.72 -8.09
CA ASN A 76 13.39 2.40 -8.94
C ASN A 76 13.52 3.42 -10.07
N TRP A 77 13.94 4.64 -9.76
CA TRP A 77 14.17 5.66 -10.78
C TRP A 77 15.41 6.53 -10.50
N GLY A 78 15.96 7.10 -11.57
CA GLY A 78 17.20 7.88 -11.55
C GLY A 78 18.39 7.10 -12.11
N ASP A 79 19.61 7.41 -11.64
CA ASP A 79 20.78 6.65 -12.07
C ASP A 79 20.77 5.21 -11.52
N LYS A 80 21.52 4.31 -12.15
CA LYS A 80 21.57 2.87 -11.79
C LYS A 80 21.93 2.61 -10.33
N LYS A 81 22.77 3.46 -9.71
CA LYS A 81 23.17 3.28 -8.31
C LYS A 81 22.02 3.67 -7.39
N THR A 82 21.35 4.78 -7.69
CA THR A 82 20.17 5.27 -6.97
C THR A 82 19.01 4.27 -7.07
N ALA A 83 18.67 3.80 -8.27
CA ALA A 83 17.60 2.83 -8.48
C ALA A 83 17.89 1.50 -7.77
N LYS A 84 19.14 1.02 -7.77
CA LYS A 84 19.54 -0.19 -7.03
C LYS A 84 19.43 -0.01 -5.51
N GLN A 85 19.77 1.17 -4.99
CA GLN A 85 19.60 1.46 -3.57
C GLN A 85 18.12 1.53 -3.19
N ALA A 86 17.28 2.15 -4.03
CA ALA A 86 15.84 2.21 -3.84
C ALA A 86 15.19 0.82 -3.78
N ASP A 87 15.51 -0.06 -4.73
CA ASP A 87 15.06 -1.47 -4.71
C ASP A 87 15.45 -2.13 -3.40
N ALA A 88 16.73 -2.04 -3.04
CA ALA A 88 17.25 -2.66 -1.83
C ALA A 88 16.56 -2.09 -0.58
N ASP A 89 16.22 -0.81 -0.55
CA ASP A 89 15.53 -0.17 0.57
C ASP A 89 14.12 -0.73 0.80
N THR A 90 13.44 -1.19 -0.26
CA THR A 90 12.09 -1.78 -0.14
C THR A 90 12.05 -3.09 0.66
N PHE A 91 13.20 -3.76 0.82
CA PHE A 91 13.36 -5.00 1.60
C PHE A 91 13.65 -4.78 3.09
N HIS A 92 13.48 -3.56 3.62
CA HIS A 92 13.47 -3.38 5.08
C HIS A 92 12.15 -3.88 5.68
N ALA A 93 12.23 -4.57 6.81
CA ALA A 93 11.09 -5.12 7.54
C ALA A 93 10.01 -4.07 7.88
N THR A 94 10.44 -2.81 8.05
CA THR A 94 9.56 -1.65 8.29
C THR A 94 8.62 -1.35 7.13
N ASN A 95 8.98 -1.71 5.89
CA ASN A 95 8.16 -1.56 4.69
C ASN A 95 7.28 -2.79 4.41
N ALA A 96 7.18 -3.74 5.35
CA ALA A 96 6.42 -4.97 5.16
C ALA A 96 5.24 -5.09 6.13
N CYS A 97 4.15 -5.67 5.63
CA CYS A 97 3.00 -6.08 6.42
C CYS A 97 2.58 -7.52 6.05
N PRO A 98 2.07 -8.34 6.99
CA PRO A 98 1.55 -9.68 6.69
C PRO A 98 0.39 -9.63 5.70
N GLN A 99 0.60 -10.22 4.53
CA GLN A 99 -0.41 -10.34 3.47
C GLN A 99 -0.44 -11.79 2.95
N ARG A 100 -1.64 -12.34 2.74
CA ARG A 100 -1.82 -13.62 2.03
C ARG A 100 -1.44 -13.45 0.56
N GLN A 101 -0.87 -14.48 -0.08
CA GLN A 101 -0.47 -14.35 -1.49
C GLN A 101 -1.65 -14.05 -2.41
N GLU A 102 -2.81 -14.65 -2.14
CA GLU A 102 -4.06 -14.41 -2.88
C GLU A 102 -4.55 -12.95 -2.80
N PHE A 103 -4.17 -12.22 -1.75
CA PHE A 103 -4.45 -10.78 -1.61
C PHE A 103 -3.57 -9.91 -2.51
N ASN A 104 -2.38 -10.39 -2.92
CA ASN A 104 -1.41 -9.59 -3.67
C ASN A 104 -1.66 -9.55 -5.19
N GLY A 105 -2.86 -9.95 -5.66
CA GLY A 105 -3.25 -9.95 -7.08
C GLY A 105 -4.49 -9.10 -7.38
N GLY A 106 -5.11 -9.26 -8.55
CA GLY A 106 -6.38 -8.58 -8.90
C GLY A 106 -6.25 -7.05 -9.01
N ILE A 107 -7.32 -6.31 -8.74
CA ILE A 107 -7.37 -4.84 -8.93
C ILE A 107 -6.31 -4.11 -8.11
N TRP A 108 -5.91 -4.64 -6.95
CA TRP A 108 -4.80 -4.08 -6.17
C TRP A 108 -3.49 -4.03 -6.97
N LEU A 109 -3.19 -5.10 -7.72
CA LEU A 109 -2.03 -5.18 -8.61
C LEU A 109 -2.28 -4.42 -9.92
N GLU A 110 -3.47 -4.54 -10.52
CA GLU A 110 -3.82 -3.82 -11.76
C GLU A 110 -3.83 -2.30 -11.56
N LEU A 111 -4.16 -1.81 -10.37
CA LEU A 111 -4.08 -0.39 -10.04
C LEU A 111 -2.62 0.07 -9.96
N GLU A 112 -1.73 -0.76 -9.42
CA GLU A 112 -0.29 -0.50 -9.41
C GLU A 112 0.28 -0.51 -10.84
N ASP A 113 -0.10 -1.50 -11.65
CA ASP A 113 0.34 -1.62 -13.04
C ASP A 113 -0.29 -0.53 -13.92
N TYR A 114 -1.56 -0.17 -13.74
CA TYR A 114 -2.20 0.92 -14.47
C TYR A 114 -1.53 2.24 -14.16
N VAL A 115 -1.23 2.51 -12.89
CA VAL A 115 -0.44 3.68 -12.52
C VAL A 115 0.92 3.63 -13.20
N LEU A 116 1.67 2.52 -13.12
CA LEU A 116 3.02 2.40 -13.65
C LEU A 116 3.09 2.45 -15.18
N ASP A 117 2.15 1.81 -15.87
CA ASP A 117 2.12 1.74 -17.33
C ASP A 117 1.64 3.05 -17.94
N ASN A 118 0.69 3.75 -17.30
CA ASN A 118 0.39 5.12 -17.69
C ASN A 118 1.53 6.07 -17.31
N THR A 119 2.25 5.87 -16.19
CA THR A 119 3.40 6.72 -15.84
C THR A 119 4.58 6.55 -16.78
N ASP A 120 4.87 5.34 -17.25
CA ASP A 120 6.02 5.09 -18.10
C ASP A 120 5.73 5.43 -19.57
N GLN A 121 4.51 5.19 -20.06
CA GLN A 121 4.14 5.55 -21.44
C GLN A 121 3.97 7.06 -21.62
N GLU A 122 3.50 7.77 -20.59
CA GLU A 122 3.21 9.21 -20.65
C GLU A 122 4.16 10.07 -19.79
N ASN A 123 5.25 9.49 -19.25
CA ASN A 123 6.22 10.18 -18.37
C ASN A 123 5.58 10.85 -17.14
N ILE A 124 4.53 10.25 -16.58
CA ILE A 124 3.74 10.83 -15.47
C ILE A 124 4.50 10.67 -14.15
N ARG A 125 4.41 11.69 -13.31
CA ARG A 125 4.84 11.63 -11.91
C ARG A 125 3.67 11.28 -11.02
N VAL A 126 3.88 10.34 -10.10
CA VAL A 126 2.85 9.88 -9.18
C VAL A 126 3.38 9.87 -7.76
N THR A 127 2.50 10.17 -6.82
CA THR A 127 2.74 9.89 -5.41
C THR A 127 1.76 8.81 -4.98
N ALA A 128 2.26 7.71 -4.42
CA ALA A 128 1.43 6.67 -3.82
C ALA A 128 1.64 6.65 -2.31
N ILE A 129 0.55 6.62 -1.55
CA ILE A 129 0.56 6.39 -0.10
C ILE A 129 -0.25 5.15 0.18
N THR A 130 0.23 4.27 1.04
CA THR A 130 -0.40 2.97 1.28
C THR A 130 -0.14 2.50 2.69
N GLY A 131 -1.09 1.78 3.27
CA GLY A 131 -0.96 1.25 4.62
C GLY A 131 -2.05 0.24 4.97
N PRO A 132 -1.88 -0.45 6.11
CA PRO A 132 -2.96 -1.23 6.71
C PRO A 132 -4.00 -0.31 7.36
N VAL A 133 -5.20 -0.84 7.54
CA VAL A 133 -6.17 -0.38 8.54
C VAL A 133 -5.94 -1.24 9.79
N PHE A 134 -5.61 -0.60 10.91
CA PHE A 134 -5.46 -1.31 12.18
C PHE A 134 -6.77 -1.28 12.95
N ASP A 135 -7.20 -2.47 13.37
CA ASP A 135 -8.36 -2.65 14.24
C ASP A 135 -7.90 -3.22 15.59
N GLU A 136 -8.68 -2.96 16.64
CA GLU A 136 -8.44 -3.53 17.96
C GLU A 136 -8.78 -5.03 17.99
N ASP A 137 -9.71 -5.46 17.15
CA ASP A 137 -10.17 -6.84 17.00
C ASP A 137 -9.44 -7.61 15.88
N ASP A 138 -8.32 -7.07 15.37
CA ASP A 138 -7.49 -7.74 14.37
C ASP A 138 -7.10 -9.15 14.84
N PRO A 139 -7.33 -10.20 14.05
CA PRO A 139 -7.08 -11.57 14.48
C PRO A 139 -5.59 -11.80 14.69
N VAL A 140 -5.26 -12.51 15.77
CA VAL A 140 -3.87 -12.83 16.12
C VAL A 140 -3.44 -14.11 15.42
N TYR A 141 -2.37 -14.02 14.64
CA TYR A 141 -1.67 -15.15 14.05
C TYR A 141 -0.20 -15.07 14.39
N TYR A 142 0.38 -16.18 14.88
CA TYR A 142 1.80 -16.25 15.24
C TYR A 142 2.24 -15.08 16.15
N ASP A 143 1.41 -14.76 17.16
CA ASP A 143 1.58 -13.65 18.11
C ASP A 143 1.59 -12.23 17.50
N VAL A 144 1.09 -12.09 16.27
CA VAL A 144 0.96 -10.82 15.57
C VAL A 144 -0.52 -10.53 15.28
N PRO A 145 -1.07 -9.39 15.73
CA PRO A 145 -2.40 -8.94 15.32
C PRO A 145 -2.37 -8.51 13.84
N ILE A 146 -3.05 -9.27 12.98
CA ILE A 146 -2.97 -9.14 11.52
C ILE A 146 -4.04 -8.16 11.02
N PRO A 147 -3.66 -7.05 10.36
CA PRO A 147 -4.63 -6.15 9.77
C PRO A 147 -5.42 -6.84 8.66
N LEU A 148 -6.73 -6.71 8.71
CA LEU A 148 -7.62 -7.25 7.67
C LEU A 148 -7.70 -6.35 6.44
N GLY A 149 -7.70 -5.04 6.64
CA GLY A 149 -7.84 -4.04 5.60
C GLY A 149 -6.52 -3.40 5.19
N PHE A 150 -6.41 -3.05 3.92
CA PHE A 150 -5.35 -2.20 3.40
C PHE A 150 -5.95 -1.12 2.52
N TRP A 151 -5.29 0.03 2.50
CA TRP A 151 -5.72 1.19 1.75
C TRP A 151 -4.56 1.74 0.93
N LYS A 152 -4.91 2.45 -0.14
CA LYS A 152 -3.97 3.16 -0.99
C LYS A 152 -4.58 4.49 -1.44
N ILE A 153 -3.75 5.51 -1.52
CA ILE A 153 -4.03 6.80 -2.14
C ILE A 153 -3.05 6.97 -3.28
N ILE A 154 -3.55 7.35 -4.44
CA ILE A 154 -2.74 7.64 -5.62
C ILE A 154 -3.01 9.07 -6.01
N VAL A 155 -1.95 9.86 -6.12
CA VAL A 155 -1.99 11.26 -6.54
C VAL A 155 -1.25 11.40 -7.86
N PHE A 156 -1.92 11.99 -8.84
CA PHE A 156 -1.43 12.09 -10.22
C PHE A 156 -1.98 13.36 -10.89
N THR A 157 -1.37 13.75 -12.01
CA THR A 157 -1.94 14.80 -12.87
C THR A 157 -2.93 14.16 -13.83
N ASN A 158 -4.21 14.53 -13.74
CA ASN A 158 -5.23 14.00 -14.63
C ASN A 158 -4.97 14.45 -16.07
N ALA A 159 -4.99 13.51 -17.02
CA ALA A 159 -4.65 13.77 -18.41
C ALA A 159 -5.62 14.74 -19.09
N ALA A 160 -6.92 14.63 -18.79
CA ALA A 160 -7.98 15.43 -19.39
C ALA A 160 -8.06 16.84 -18.79
N THR A 161 -8.01 16.94 -17.46
CA THR A 161 -8.20 18.24 -16.76
C THR A 161 -6.89 18.97 -16.51
N ARG A 162 -5.75 18.28 -16.60
CA ARG A 162 -4.40 18.76 -16.24
C ARG A 162 -4.26 19.17 -14.76
N ALA A 163 -5.26 18.89 -13.93
CA ALA A 163 -5.25 19.18 -12.50
C ALA A 163 -4.61 18.04 -11.71
N LEU A 164 -4.01 18.37 -10.57
CA LEU A 164 -3.60 17.38 -9.59
C LEU A 164 -4.86 16.73 -8.99
N THR A 165 -4.90 15.40 -9.01
CA THR A 165 -6.06 14.58 -8.63
C THR A 165 -5.59 13.46 -7.71
N ALA A 166 -6.42 13.09 -6.74
CA ALA A 166 -6.20 11.95 -5.87
C ALA A 166 -7.38 10.97 -5.92
N ILE A 167 -7.08 9.69 -5.73
CA ILE A 167 -8.10 8.64 -5.53
C ILE A 167 -7.74 7.81 -4.29
N GLY A 168 -8.76 7.44 -3.52
CA GLY A 168 -8.65 6.50 -2.40
C GLY A 168 -9.14 5.11 -2.77
N TYR A 169 -8.43 4.07 -2.34
CA TYR A 169 -8.74 2.68 -2.62
C TYR A 169 -8.56 1.82 -1.38
N GLN A 170 -9.39 0.80 -1.22
CA GLN A 170 -9.37 -0.12 -0.11
C GLN A 170 -9.65 -1.55 -0.55
N ARG A 171 -8.97 -2.50 0.09
CA ARG A 171 -9.22 -3.93 -0.06
C ARG A 171 -8.96 -4.69 1.24
N SER A 172 -9.73 -5.75 1.48
CA SER A 172 -9.53 -6.66 2.59
C SER A 172 -8.90 -8.00 2.18
N GLN A 173 -8.06 -8.57 3.05
CA GLN A 173 -7.59 -9.95 2.97
C GLN A 173 -8.43 -10.93 3.79
N ALA A 174 -9.52 -10.49 4.44
CA ALA A 174 -10.33 -11.30 5.35
C ALA A 174 -10.82 -12.62 4.72
N ARG A 175 -11.23 -12.61 3.45
CA ARG A 175 -11.77 -13.79 2.76
C ARG A 175 -10.76 -14.91 2.51
N VAL A 176 -9.47 -14.55 2.47
CA VAL A 176 -8.36 -15.46 2.13
C VAL A 176 -7.55 -15.87 3.37
N LEU A 177 -7.99 -15.47 4.57
CA LEU A 177 -7.36 -15.93 5.80
C LEU A 177 -7.69 -17.40 6.10
N PRO A 178 -6.74 -18.17 6.64
CA PRO A 178 -6.89 -19.61 6.84
C PRO A 178 -7.93 -19.99 7.90
N THR A 179 -8.17 -19.13 8.92
CA THR A 179 -9.18 -19.38 9.95
C THR A 179 -10.23 -18.27 9.96
N ARG A 180 -11.52 -18.66 9.89
CA ARG A 180 -12.61 -17.70 9.96
C ARG A 180 -12.92 -17.28 11.41
N THR A 181 -12.64 -16.03 11.79
CA THR A 181 -13.03 -15.44 13.08
C THR A 181 -14.21 -14.47 12.93
N ARG A 182 -14.88 -14.11 14.04
CA ARG A 182 -16.03 -13.19 14.04
C ARG A 182 -15.66 -11.78 13.55
N ALA A 183 -14.43 -11.34 13.80
CA ALA A 183 -13.88 -10.07 13.29
C ALA A 183 -13.90 -9.99 11.74
N LEU A 184 -13.81 -11.14 11.05
CA LEU A 184 -13.84 -11.18 9.58
C LEU A 184 -15.18 -10.76 8.97
N VAL A 185 -16.28 -10.85 9.72
CA VAL A 185 -17.60 -10.47 9.21
C VAL A 185 -17.69 -8.94 9.01
N PHE A 186 -16.98 -8.16 9.83
CA PHE A 186 -16.98 -6.70 9.76
C PHE A 186 -15.89 -6.13 8.84
N GLY A 187 -14.75 -6.82 8.71
CA GLY A 187 -13.62 -6.38 7.88
C GLY A 187 -13.67 -6.82 6.41
N ASP A 188 -14.77 -7.41 5.94
CA ASP A 188 -14.88 -7.99 4.59
C ASP A 188 -15.37 -6.96 3.56
N PHE A 189 -14.43 -6.28 2.92
CA PHE A 189 -14.68 -5.46 1.74
C PHE A 189 -13.74 -5.88 0.60
N GLN A 190 -14.31 -5.98 -0.60
CA GLN A 190 -13.54 -6.27 -1.80
C GLN A 190 -12.88 -5.00 -2.34
N ASP A 191 -12.36 -5.08 -3.55
CA ASP A 191 -11.80 -3.97 -4.30
C ASP A 191 -12.79 -2.79 -4.35
N THR A 192 -12.47 -1.70 -3.64
CA THR A 192 -13.40 -0.60 -3.40
C THR A 192 -12.69 0.74 -3.50
N GLN A 193 -13.17 1.63 -4.36
CA GLN A 193 -12.79 3.04 -4.33
C GLN A 193 -13.54 3.74 -3.21
N VAL A 194 -12.83 4.53 -2.40
CA VAL A 194 -13.38 5.14 -1.18
C VAL A 194 -12.97 6.60 -1.11
N SER A 195 -13.76 7.40 -0.41
CA SER A 195 -13.34 8.78 -0.15
C SER A 195 -12.11 8.82 0.77
N ILE A 196 -11.18 9.71 0.48
CA ILE A 196 -9.99 9.95 1.29
C ILE A 196 -10.38 10.56 2.64
N ALA A 197 -11.46 11.33 2.69
CA ALA A 197 -12.04 11.81 3.95
C ALA A 197 -12.52 10.65 4.85
N GLY A 198 -13.13 9.62 4.26
CA GLY A 198 -13.48 8.38 4.95
C GLY A 198 -12.27 7.62 5.46
N LEU A 199 -11.24 7.47 4.62
CA LEU A 199 -9.96 6.86 5.00
C LEU A 199 -9.30 7.60 6.18
N ALA A 200 -9.35 8.93 6.19
CA ALA A 200 -8.80 9.74 7.28
C ALA A 200 -9.49 9.43 8.62
N ARG A 201 -10.82 9.26 8.60
CA ARG A 201 -11.60 8.87 9.80
C ARG A 201 -11.27 7.46 10.26
N GLU A 202 -11.18 6.51 9.33
CA GLU A 202 -10.94 5.10 9.62
C GLU A 202 -9.52 4.85 10.16
N THR A 203 -8.53 5.53 9.61
CA THR A 203 -7.11 5.36 9.97
C THR A 203 -6.62 6.28 11.07
N GLY A 204 -7.36 7.37 11.36
CA GLY A 204 -6.93 8.45 12.25
C GLY A 204 -5.75 9.27 11.71
N LEU A 205 -5.40 9.13 10.43
CA LEU A 205 -4.32 9.88 9.79
C LEU A 205 -4.82 11.25 9.30
N ASP A 206 -3.97 12.28 9.40
CA ASP A 206 -4.22 13.55 8.71
C ASP A 206 -3.94 13.38 7.21
N LEU A 207 -5.01 13.21 6.45
CA LEU A 207 -5.01 13.08 4.98
C LEU A 207 -5.67 14.29 4.31
N SER A 208 -5.85 15.40 5.03
CA SER A 208 -6.59 16.58 4.57
C SER A 208 -6.11 17.13 3.22
N ARG A 209 -4.79 17.14 3.00
CA ARG A 209 -4.18 17.58 1.74
C ARG A 209 -4.53 16.70 0.54
N TYR A 210 -4.72 15.40 0.76
CA TYR A 210 -5.10 14.46 -0.29
C TYR A 210 -6.61 14.46 -0.48
N ALA A 211 -7.39 14.61 0.59
CA ALA A 211 -8.84 14.75 0.53
C ALA A 211 -9.27 15.98 -0.30
N ALA A 212 -8.51 17.08 -0.24
CA ALA A 212 -8.75 18.27 -1.06
C ALA A 212 -8.49 18.06 -2.57
N LEU A 213 -7.83 16.96 -2.95
CA LEU A 213 -7.55 16.58 -4.34
C LEU A 213 -8.44 15.40 -4.80
N ASP A 214 -9.24 14.86 -3.89
CA ASP A 214 -9.99 13.63 -4.10
C ASP A 214 -11.07 13.83 -5.17
N VAL A 215 -11.24 12.83 -6.03
CA VAL A 215 -12.40 12.77 -6.93
C VAL A 215 -13.71 12.71 -6.14
N PHE A 216 -13.67 12.25 -4.89
CA PHE A 216 -14.81 12.26 -3.96
C PHE A 216 -14.78 13.43 -2.96
N GLU A 217 -14.07 14.52 -3.25
CA GLU A 217 -13.95 15.71 -2.36
C GLU A 217 -15.31 16.25 -1.89
N ARG A 218 -16.32 16.26 -2.76
CA ARG A 218 -17.68 16.74 -2.46
C ARG A 218 -18.65 15.65 -2.02
N ALA A 219 -18.22 14.39 -2.03
CA ALA A 219 -19.08 13.26 -1.67
C ALA A 219 -19.17 13.10 -0.14
N ASP A 220 -20.14 12.31 0.32
CA ASP A 220 -20.19 11.94 1.73
C ASP A 220 -18.93 11.14 2.10
N PRO A 221 -18.29 11.37 3.26
CA PRO A 221 -17.10 10.62 3.64
C PRO A 221 -17.31 9.10 3.78
N GLY A 222 -18.54 8.62 3.93
CA GLY A 222 -18.93 7.22 3.87
C GLY A 222 -19.04 6.66 2.45
N THR A 223 -18.74 7.45 1.40
CA THR A 223 -18.80 7.00 0.00
C THR A 223 -17.81 5.88 -0.26
N ARG A 224 -18.34 4.76 -0.76
CA ARG A 224 -17.61 3.55 -1.13
C ARG A 224 -18.22 3.00 -2.41
N VAL A 225 -17.40 2.81 -3.44
CA VAL A 225 -17.80 2.28 -4.74
C VAL A 225 -17.01 0.99 -5.00
N ARG A 226 -17.73 -0.14 -5.06
CA ARG A 226 -17.10 -1.42 -5.38
C ARG A 226 -16.68 -1.43 -6.85
N LEU A 227 -15.46 -1.91 -7.10
CA LEU A 227 -14.88 -2.00 -8.44
C LEU A 227 -14.96 -3.45 -8.92
N ALA A 228 -15.32 -3.65 -10.19
CA ALA A 228 -15.18 -4.94 -10.87
C ALA A 228 -13.92 -4.97 -11.75
N SER A 229 -13.43 -3.81 -12.17
CA SER A 229 -12.20 -3.60 -12.92
C SER A 229 -11.55 -2.26 -12.58
N VAL A 230 -10.25 -2.12 -12.83
CA VAL A 230 -9.54 -0.82 -12.78
C VAL A 230 -10.18 0.24 -13.69
N ARG A 231 -10.89 -0.16 -14.74
CA ARG A 231 -11.61 0.75 -15.65
C ARG A 231 -12.84 1.40 -15.03
N ASP A 232 -13.33 0.88 -13.91
CA ASP A 232 -14.50 1.40 -13.19
C ASP A 232 -14.13 2.53 -12.22
N LEU A 233 -12.84 2.90 -12.16
CA LEU A 233 -12.38 4.00 -11.31
C LEU A 233 -13.01 5.33 -11.74
N TYR A 234 -13.53 6.03 -10.76
CA TYR A 234 -13.90 7.43 -10.89
C TYR A 234 -12.60 8.25 -10.87
N LEU A 235 -12.25 8.86 -11.99
CA LEU A 235 -11.03 9.66 -12.16
C LEU A 235 -11.30 11.17 -12.22
N THR A 236 -12.58 11.55 -12.16
CA THR A 236 -13.06 12.93 -12.17
C THR A 236 -14.19 13.08 -11.15
N PRO A 237 -14.38 14.28 -10.56
CA PRO A 237 -15.51 14.57 -9.67
C PRO A 237 -16.88 14.43 -10.33
#